data_AF-A0A8J4E5R3-F1
#
_entry.id   AF-A0A8J4E5R3-F1
#
_cell.length_a   1.000
_cell.length_b   1.000
_cell.length_c   1.000
_cell.angle_alpha   90.00
_cell.angle_beta   90.00
_cell.angle_gamma   90.00
#
_symmetry.space_group_name_H-M   'P 1'
#
loop_
_entity.id
_entity.type
_entity.pdbx_description
1 polymer ?
#
loop_
_entity_poly.entity_id
_entity_poly.type
_entity_poly.pdbx_seq_one_letter_code
_entity_poly.pdbx_strand_id
1 'polypeptide(L)'
;MPQFLGYLRVFDRSGTAEYRTVTENFYRMVVPHRMYAHGGTSGTWPATAGEAANSNPELFQPRGNIAGSIGGNGAETCTTYNLLRVARNLFFHDPDPAYLEYYERGLVNHILGSRRDADSTSSPNVTYFVPLSPGNVRSFGNIGTCCGGTGLENHTKYQETIYLRAADHSALYVNLFVGSVLRWTEKGVTVTQATDFPRAQESTLTIGGTAAFDLHVRIPQWATGFRLWVNGVEQTGPRPPGTYLLAGRQWRDGDTVRIAVPFTTRSESTVDRADVQAIRHGPVLLGAVSSTTGLLNFSLYANVKLDGRIALPPVAGAPNQFTSNGLRLRPLYLGDTQAHHLYVRRNEPTVVFGTRNSGVPNREGFLDAVWARAPFADHPAFVAQVQQVTTTWRGRGLLSAAEQTSVLTAARAAEPDLRP
;
A
#
# COMPACT_ATOMS: atom_id res chain seq x y z
N MET A 1 -2.21 -1.68 -22.47
CA MET A 1 -1.88 -0.51 -21.61
C MET A 1 -1.18 0.64 -22.36
N PRO A 2 -0.11 0.43 -23.17
CA PRO A 2 0.60 1.54 -23.81
C PRO A 2 -0.26 2.44 -24.71
N GLN A 3 -1.33 1.88 -25.31
CA GLN A 3 -2.30 2.63 -26.12
C GLN A 3 -2.91 3.82 -25.36
N PHE A 4 -3.20 3.69 -24.06
CA PHE A 4 -3.78 4.78 -23.26
C PHE A 4 -2.78 5.91 -22.98
N LEU A 5 -1.49 5.60 -22.92
CA LEU A 5 -0.45 6.65 -22.95
C LEU A 5 -0.43 7.35 -24.31
N GLY A 6 -0.58 6.59 -25.39
CA GLY A 6 -0.75 7.14 -26.74
C GLY A 6 -1.95 8.08 -26.84
N TYR A 7 -3.10 7.69 -26.29
CA TYR A 7 -4.29 8.54 -26.24
C TYR A 7 -4.05 9.85 -25.47
N LEU A 8 -3.38 9.81 -24.31
CA LEU A 8 -3.00 11.05 -23.63
C LEU A 8 -2.09 11.93 -24.50
N ARG A 9 -1.15 11.36 -25.26
CA ARG A 9 -0.33 12.14 -26.21
C ARG A 9 -1.14 12.73 -27.36
N VAL A 10 -2.17 12.06 -27.84
CA VAL A 10 -3.08 12.64 -28.83
C VAL A 10 -3.85 13.81 -28.20
N PHE A 11 -4.39 13.63 -27.00
CA PHE A 11 -5.04 14.71 -26.24
C PHE A 11 -4.12 15.93 -26.06
N ASP A 12 -2.87 15.72 -25.65
CA ASP A 12 -1.86 16.79 -25.46
C ASP A 12 -1.66 17.65 -26.72
N ARG A 13 -1.88 17.06 -27.90
CA ARG A 13 -1.64 17.72 -29.20
C ARG A 13 -2.91 18.28 -29.83
N SER A 14 -4.03 17.58 -29.70
CA SER A 14 -5.27 17.95 -30.40
C SER A 14 -6.28 18.66 -29.52
N GLY A 15 -6.17 18.56 -28.19
CA GLY A 15 -7.19 19.02 -27.25
C GLY A 15 -8.49 18.20 -27.25
N THR A 16 -8.54 17.06 -27.97
CA THR A 16 -9.74 16.24 -28.09
C THR A 16 -10.00 15.45 -26.80
N ALA A 17 -10.94 15.94 -25.99
CA ALA A 17 -11.19 15.45 -24.62
C ALA A 17 -11.56 13.96 -24.49
N GLU A 18 -12.06 13.33 -25.56
CA GLU A 18 -12.39 11.90 -25.57
C GLU A 18 -11.18 11.03 -25.23
N TYR A 19 -10.00 11.32 -25.78
CA TYR A 19 -8.80 10.54 -25.54
C TYR A 19 -8.33 10.59 -24.07
N ARG A 20 -8.51 11.74 -23.40
CA ARG A 20 -8.29 11.86 -21.95
C ARG A 20 -9.31 11.04 -21.18
N THR A 21 -10.59 11.18 -21.53
CA THR A 21 -11.71 10.49 -20.86
C THR A 21 -11.55 8.97 -20.94
N VAL A 22 -11.16 8.43 -22.10
CA VAL A 22 -10.90 7.00 -22.29
C VAL A 22 -9.77 6.52 -21.38
N THR A 23 -8.68 7.28 -21.26
CA THR A 23 -7.56 6.89 -20.38
C THR A 23 -7.92 6.97 -18.90
N GLU A 24 -8.69 7.97 -18.46
CA GLU A 24 -9.20 8.05 -17.09
C GLU A 24 -10.12 6.88 -16.76
N ASN A 25 -11.05 6.55 -17.67
CA ASN A 25 -11.94 5.42 -17.52
C ASN A 25 -11.18 4.11 -17.44
N PHE A 26 -10.20 3.89 -18.33
CA PHE A 26 -9.33 2.72 -18.27
C PHE A 26 -8.62 2.61 -16.90
N TYR A 27 -8.02 3.70 -16.42
CA TYR A 27 -7.34 3.70 -15.14
C TYR A 27 -8.30 3.32 -13.99
N ARG A 28 -9.50 3.92 -13.95
CA ARG A 28 -10.54 3.62 -12.94
C ARG A 28 -11.14 2.22 -13.08
N MET A 29 -11.06 1.57 -14.25
CA MET A 29 -11.45 0.17 -14.40
C MET A 29 -10.42 -0.79 -13.78
N VAL A 30 -9.14 -0.41 -13.74
CA VAL A 30 -8.06 -1.22 -13.18
C VAL A 30 -7.79 -0.91 -11.71
N VAL A 31 -7.67 0.36 -11.35
CA VAL A 31 -7.38 0.80 -9.98
C VAL A 31 -8.66 1.31 -9.32
N PRO A 32 -9.12 0.72 -8.20
CA PRO A 32 -8.51 -0.37 -7.43
C PRO A 32 -8.99 -1.78 -7.84
N HIS A 33 -9.92 -1.90 -8.78
CA HIS A 33 -10.77 -3.10 -8.92
C HIS A 33 -10.10 -4.34 -9.52
N ARG A 34 -8.92 -4.20 -10.10
CA ARG A 34 -8.11 -5.26 -10.71
C ARG A 34 -6.65 -5.15 -10.27
N MET A 35 -6.36 -4.53 -9.13
CA MET A 35 -4.99 -4.52 -8.59
C MET A 35 -4.85 -5.49 -7.42
N TYR A 36 -3.72 -6.18 -7.36
CA TYR A 36 -3.28 -6.90 -6.16
C TYR A 36 -2.62 -5.93 -5.17
N ALA A 37 -2.34 -6.38 -3.95
CA ALA A 37 -1.83 -5.57 -2.85
C ALA A 37 -0.47 -4.90 -3.15
N HIS A 38 0.34 -5.52 -4.00
CA HIS A 38 1.61 -4.96 -4.45
C HIS A 38 1.49 -3.95 -5.62
N GLY A 39 0.29 -3.71 -6.16
CA GLY A 39 0.02 -2.76 -7.25
C GLY A 39 0.00 -3.36 -8.67
N GLY A 40 0.48 -4.59 -8.86
CA GLY A 40 0.32 -5.32 -10.12
C GLY A 40 -1.12 -5.76 -10.42
N THR A 41 -1.35 -6.21 -11.64
CA THR A 41 -2.62 -6.70 -12.18
C THR A 41 -2.33 -7.91 -13.08
N SER A 42 -3.36 -8.52 -13.67
CA SER A 42 -3.29 -9.72 -14.51
C SER A 42 -3.09 -11.01 -13.74
N GLY A 43 -3.67 -12.09 -14.22
CA GLY A 43 -3.53 -13.39 -13.59
C GLY A 43 -4.43 -14.43 -14.21
N THR A 44 -4.40 -15.63 -13.66
CA THR A 44 -5.26 -16.73 -14.08
C THR A 44 -6.39 -16.93 -13.07
N TRP A 45 -7.49 -17.55 -13.47
CA TRP A 45 -8.58 -17.91 -12.55
C TRP A 45 -9.36 -19.11 -13.09
N PRO A 46 -9.89 -19.97 -12.21
CA PRO A 46 -10.79 -21.04 -12.62
C PRO A 46 -12.13 -20.49 -13.12
N ALA A 47 -12.89 -21.31 -13.85
CA ALA A 47 -14.25 -20.94 -14.24
C ALA A 47 -15.14 -20.79 -12.99
N THR A 48 -15.99 -19.76 -12.99
CA THR A 48 -17.00 -19.52 -11.96
C THR A 48 -18.38 -19.36 -12.60
N ALA A 49 -19.44 -19.22 -11.81
CA ALA A 49 -20.77 -18.97 -12.33
C ALA A 49 -20.81 -17.60 -13.05
N GLY A 50 -20.79 -17.62 -14.39
CA GLY A 50 -20.86 -16.43 -15.23
C GLY A 50 -19.53 -15.91 -15.78
N GLU A 51 -18.39 -16.53 -15.43
CA GLU A 51 -17.06 -16.15 -15.94
C GLU A 51 -16.29 -17.38 -16.40
N ALA A 52 -15.81 -17.34 -17.65
CA ALA A 52 -14.94 -18.39 -18.19
C ALA A 52 -13.59 -18.42 -17.47
N ALA A 53 -12.99 -19.60 -17.37
CA ALA A 53 -11.62 -19.74 -16.87
C ALA A 53 -10.64 -18.96 -17.76
N ASN A 54 -9.57 -18.47 -17.15
CA ASN A 54 -8.42 -17.94 -17.88
C ASN A 54 -7.15 -18.60 -17.35
N SER A 55 -6.36 -19.17 -18.27
CA SER A 55 -5.04 -19.75 -17.99
C SER A 55 -3.88 -18.88 -18.47
N ASN A 56 -4.13 -17.72 -19.09
CA ASN A 56 -3.10 -16.77 -19.49
C ASN A 56 -2.85 -15.73 -18.37
N PRO A 57 -1.69 -15.78 -17.67
CA PRO A 57 -1.39 -14.89 -16.55
C PRO A 57 -1.18 -13.41 -16.94
N GLU A 58 -1.14 -13.09 -18.23
CA GLU A 58 -0.96 -11.72 -18.74
C GLU A 58 -2.27 -10.97 -18.97
N LEU A 59 -3.42 -11.67 -18.93
CA LEU A 59 -4.73 -11.05 -19.13
C LEU A 59 -5.31 -10.50 -17.83
N PHE A 60 -6.07 -9.40 -17.94
CA PHE A 60 -6.77 -8.80 -16.81
C PHE A 60 -7.75 -9.78 -16.17
N GLN A 61 -7.58 -10.00 -14.86
CA GLN A 61 -8.54 -10.69 -14.04
C GLN A 61 -9.87 -9.94 -13.94
N PRO A 62 -11.02 -10.64 -13.85
CA PRO A 62 -12.35 -10.04 -13.78
C PRO A 62 -12.46 -8.96 -12.70
N ARG A 63 -13.42 -8.05 -12.86
CA ARG A 63 -13.55 -6.92 -11.93
C ARG A 63 -13.84 -7.47 -10.54
N GLY A 64 -12.94 -7.19 -9.60
CA GLY A 64 -13.06 -7.62 -8.21
C GLY A 64 -12.68 -9.06 -7.93
N ASN A 65 -12.26 -9.85 -8.92
CA ASN A 65 -11.74 -11.20 -8.68
C ASN A 65 -10.24 -11.10 -8.36
N ILE A 66 -9.90 -11.03 -7.08
CA ILE A 66 -8.51 -10.87 -6.61
C ILE A 66 -8.04 -12.15 -5.93
N ALA A 67 -8.77 -12.63 -4.91
CA ALA A 67 -8.43 -13.89 -4.25
C ALA A 67 -8.63 -15.12 -5.15
N GLY A 68 -9.54 -15.06 -6.13
CA GLY A 68 -9.65 -16.12 -7.13
C GLY A 68 -8.46 -16.16 -8.11
N SER A 69 -7.71 -15.07 -8.23
CA SER A 69 -6.60 -14.94 -9.19
C SER A 69 -5.19 -15.03 -8.61
N ILE A 70 -5.03 -15.14 -7.28
CA ILE A 70 -3.71 -15.36 -6.68
C ILE A 70 -3.16 -16.77 -6.91
N GLY A 71 -4.02 -17.74 -7.27
CA GLY A 71 -3.66 -19.16 -7.30
C GLY A 71 -2.74 -19.58 -8.43
N GLY A 72 -2.90 -19.04 -9.64
CA GLY A 72 -2.28 -19.60 -10.84
C GLY A 72 -1.33 -18.67 -11.59
N ASN A 73 -0.51 -17.90 -10.87
CA ASN A 73 0.45 -16.93 -11.42
C ASN A 73 -0.22 -15.68 -12.04
N GLY A 74 0.56 -14.61 -12.22
CA GLY A 74 0.06 -13.31 -12.64
C GLY A 74 1.00 -12.18 -12.25
N ALA A 75 0.53 -10.95 -12.32
CA ALA A 75 1.32 -9.77 -11.98
C ALA A 75 2.58 -9.63 -12.85
N GLU A 76 2.37 -9.51 -14.17
CA GLU A 76 3.45 -9.21 -15.11
C GLU A 76 4.04 -7.82 -14.84
N THR A 77 5.37 -7.71 -14.79
CA THR A 77 6.10 -6.48 -14.46
C THR A 77 5.81 -5.33 -15.44
N CYS A 78 5.66 -5.62 -16.73
CA CYS A 78 5.31 -4.64 -17.77
C CYS A 78 3.98 -3.94 -17.49
N THR A 79 3.02 -4.64 -16.88
CA THR A 79 1.70 -4.06 -16.57
C THR A 79 1.83 -2.97 -15.53
N THR A 80 2.54 -3.24 -14.42
CA THR A 80 2.81 -2.23 -13.39
C THR A 80 3.60 -1.06 -13.95
N TYR A 81 4.69 -1.32 -14.70
CA TYR A 81 5.47 -0.25 -15.33
C TYR A 81 4.60 0.71 -16.16
N ASN A 82 3.72 0.17 -17.00
CA ASN A 82 2.87 1.00 -17.86
C ASN A 82 1.77 1.70 -17.06
N LEU A 83 1.18 1.05 -16.05
CA LEU A 83 0.13 1.65 -15.23
C LEU A 83 0.68 2.77 -14.33
N LEU A 84 1.92 2.65 -13.84
CA LEU A 84 2.63 3.74 -13.16
C LEU A 84 2.80 4.96 -14.09
N ARG A 85 3.18 4.72 -15.35
CA ARG A 85 3.26 5.80 -16.35
C ARG A 85 1.90 6.42 -16.62
N VAL A 86 0.83 5.64 -16.71
CA VAL A 86 -0.54 6.16 -16.90
C VAL A 86 -0.94 7.04 -15.72
N ALA A 87 -0.77 6.56 -14.48
CA ALA A 87 -1.07 7.33 -13.27
C ALA A 87 -0.33 8.68 -13.25
N ARG A 88 0.98 8.67 -13.53
CA ARG A 88 1.77 9.91 -13.60
C ARG A 88 1.29 10.87 -14.69
N ASN A 89 0.97 10.38 -15.89
CA ASN A 89 0.54 11.27 -16.97
C ASN A 89 -0.87 11.81 -16.72
N LEU A 90 -1.75 11.04 -16.08
CA LEU A 90 -3.03 11.56 -15.59
C LEU A 90 -2.82 12.67 -14.55
N PHE A 91 -1.86 12.50 -13.64
CA PHE A 91 -1.51 13.54 -12.68
C PHE A 91 -1.08 14.87 -13.32
N PHE A 92 -0.42 14.83 -14.49
CA PHE A 92 -0.06 16.07 -15.22
C PHE A 92 -1.26 16.88 -15.69
N HIS A 93 -2.43 16.25 -15.84
CA HIS A 93 -3.68 16.91 -16.27
C HIS A 93 -4.63 17.20 -15.10
N ASP A 94 -4.55 16.38 -14.06
CA ASP A 94 -5.37 16.48 -12.86
C ASP A 94 -4.51 16.05 -11.66
N PRO A 95 -3.99 16.99 -10.85
CA PRO A 95 -3.02 16.70 -9.79
C PRO A 95 -3.66 16.03 -8.55
N ASP A 96 -4.48 15.00 -8.78
CA ASP A 96 -5.10 14.18 -7.76
C ASP A 96 -4.05 13.25 -7.11
N PRO A 97 -3.82 13.36 -5.78
CA PRO A 97 -2.88 12.50 -5.05
C PRO A 97 -3.21 11.00 -5.13
N ALA A 98 -4.44 10.60 -5.47
CA ALA A 98 -4.81 9.20 -5.65
C ALA A 98 -3.97 8.51 -6.74
N TYR A 99 -3.56 9.24 -7.79
CA TYR A 99 -2.64 8.71 -8.81
C TYR A 99 -1.27 8.37 -8.21
N LEU A 100 -0.77 9.20 -7.29
CA LEU A 100 0.52 8.99 -6.62
C LEU A 100 0.45 7.97 -5.50
N GLU A 101 -0.72 7.76 -4.90
CA GLU A 101 -0.97 6.65 -3.98
C GLU A 101 -0.79 5.30 -4.69
N TYR A 102 -1.39 5.13 -5.87
CA TYR A 102 -1.12 3.96 -6.70
C TYR A 102 0.34 3.91 -7.16
N TYR A 103 0.91 5.06 -7.55
CA TYR A 103 2.29 5.12 -8.03
C TYR A 103 3.27 4.59 -6.98
N GLU A 104 3.17 5.08 -5.73
CA GLU A 104 3.98 4.60 -4.60
C GLU A 104 3.74 3.11 -4.34
N ARG A 105 2.48 2.66 -4.36
CA ARG A 105 2.13 1.25 -4.15
C ARG A 105 2.85 0.33 -5.14
N GLY A 106 2.72 0.59 -6.44
CA GLY A 106 3.36 -0.21 -7.49
C GLY A 106 4.88 -0.09 -7.49
N LEU A 107 5.41 1.12 -7.26
CA LEU A 107 6.85 1.36 -7.24
C LEU A 107 7.53 0.60 -6.08
N VAL A 108 7.05 0.80 -4.86
CA VAL A 108 7.66 0.22 -3.65
C VAL A 108 7.49 -1.29 -3.64
N ASN A 109 6.33 -1.82 -4.05
CA ASN A 109 6.00 -3.22 -3.73
C ASN A 109 6.14 -4.17 -4.91
N HIS A 110 6.07 -3.68 -6.14
CA HIS A 110 6.26 -4.50 -7.32
C HIS A 110 7.58 -4.17 -8.00
N ILE A 111 7.79 -2.91 -8.40
CA ILE A 111 8.97 -2.53 -9.19
C ILE A 111 10.27 -2.67 -8.41
N LEU A 112 10.36 -2.16 -7.18
CA LEU A 112 11.63 -2.21 -6.44
C LEU A 112 12.13 -3.65 -6.22
N GLY A 113 11.21 -4.58 -5.92
CA GLY A 113 11.50 -6.00 -5.77
C GLY A 113 11.52 -6.81 -7.06
N SER A 114 11.27 -6.20 -8.23
CA SER A 114 11.32 -6.86 -9.54
C SER A 114 12.74 -6.98 -10.09
N ARG A 115 13.75 -6.47 -9.38
CA ARG A 115 15.18 -6.72 -9.65
C ARG A 115 15.82 -7.40 -8.45
N ARG A 116 16.68 -8.37 -8.73
CA ARG A 116 17.45 -9.04 -7.69
C ARG A 116 18.46 -8.07 -7.08
N ASP A 117 18.56 -8.09 -5.76
CA ASP A 117 19.60 -7.39 -5.00
C ASP A 117 20.91 -8.18 -5.08
N ALA A 118 21.48 -8.23 -6.28
CA ALA A 118 22.74 -8.92 -6.58
C ALA A 118 23.40 -8.28 -7.80
N ASP A 119 24.72 -8.09 -7.72
CA ASP A 119 25.52 -7.59 -8.83
C ASP A 119 25.63 -8.63 -9.95
N SER A 120 25.53 -8.16 -11.19
CA SER A 120 25.74 -8.99 -12.37
C SER A 120 26.10 -8.12 -13.57
N THR A 121 27.06 -8.61 -14.37
CA THR A 121 27.47 -8.00 -15.65
C THR A 121 26.89 -8.73 -16.86
N SER A 122 26.27 -9.90 -16.65
CA SER A 122 25.71 -10.76 -17.70
C SER A 122 24.18 -10.77 -17.72
N SER A 123 23.53 -10.28 -16.66
CA SER A 123 22.08 -10.26 -16.52
C SER A 123 21.60 -9.04 -15.74
N PRO A 124 20.50 -8.38 -16.17
CA PRO A 124 19.89 -7.32 -15.37
C PRO A 124 19.17 -7.85 -14.13
N ASN A 125 19.00 -9.17 -14.02
CA ASN A 125 18.36 -9.87 -12.92
C ASN A 125 16.96 -9.33 -12.61
N VAL A 126 16.13 -9.16 -13.65
CA VAL A 126 14.75 -8.68 -13.51
C VAL A 126 13.74 -9.82 -13.61
N THR A 127 12.57 -9.64 -13.02
CA THR A 127 11.46 -10.60 -13.06
C THR A 127 10.59 -10.41 -14.30
N TYR A 128 9.93 -11.47 -14.76
CA TYR A 128 8.78 -11.34 -15.65
C TYR A 128 7.51 -11.13 -14.82
N PHE A 129 7.20 -12.11 -13.97
CA PHE A 129 6.09 -12.06 -13.02
C PHE A 129 6.63 -11.86 -11.60
N VAL A 130 5.92 -11.07 -10.79
CA VAL A 130 6.09 -11.07 -9.33
C VAL A 130 5.03 -12.00 -8.75
N PRO A 131 5.37 -13.25 -8.39
CA PRO A 131 4.38 -14.29 -8.19
C PRO A 131 3.50 -14.01 -6.97
N LEU A 132 2.20 -14.35 -7.13
CA LEU A 132 1.17 -14.17 -6.11
C LEU A 132 0.85 -15.47 -5.35
N SER A 133 1.17 -16.61 -5.97
CA SER A 133 0.82 -17.93 -5.45
C SER A 133 1.48 -18.17 -4.08
N PRO A 134 0.77 -18.76 -3.12
CA PRO A 134 1.30 -19.08 -1.80
C PRO A 134 2.61 -19.88 -1.88
N GLY A 135 3.63 -19.45 -1.13
CA GLY A 135 4.91 -20.13 -1.00
C GLY A 135 5.82 -20.07 -2.23
N ASN A 136 5.50 -19.21 -3.21
CA ASN A 136 6.24 -19.13 -4.45
C ASN A 136 7.51 -18.28 -4.31
N VAL A 137 8.47 -18.50 -5.21
CA VAL A 137 9.74 -17.79 -5.30
C VAL A 137 9.79 -16.96 -6.58
N ARG A 138 10.45 -15.80 -6.54
CA ARG A 138 10.72 -15.04 -7.76
C ARG A 138 11.72 -15.77 -8.63
N SER A 139 11.48 -15.72 -9.94
CA SER A 139 12.47 -16.05 -10.95
C SER A 139 13.05 -14.75 -11.52
N PHE A 140 14.38 -14.65 -11.52
CA PHE A 140 15.11 -13.53 -12.09
C PHE A 140 15.86 -13.99 -13.33
N GLY A 141 15.78 -13.18 -14.38
CA GLY A 141 16.27 -13.53 -15.71
C GLY A 141 15.10 -13.73 -16.66
N ASN A 142 15.16 -13.04 -17.79
CA ASN A 142 14.19 -13.08 -18.90
C ASN A 142 14.66 -12.17 -20.06
N ILE A 143 15.98 -12.09 -20.29
CA ILE A 143 16.54 -11.27 -21.38
C ILE A 143 15.90 -11.71 -22.70
N GLY A 144 15.53 -10.74 -23.56
CA GLY A 144 14.85 -11.00 -24.83
C GLY A 144 13.32 -11.05 -24.73
N THR A 145 12.75 -10.93 -23.53
CA THR A 145 11.30 -10.79 -23.33
C THR A 145 10.88 -9.33 -23.16
N CYS A 146 9.56 -9.05 -23.21
CA CYS A 146 9.00 -7.73 -22.95
C CYS A 146 9.40 -7.18 -21.56
N CYS A 147 9.27 -8.00 -20.51
CA CYS A 147 9.66 -7.63 -19.14
C CYS A 147 11.18 -7.53 -18.98
N GLY A 148 11.96 -8.29 -19.75
CA GLY A 148 13.41 -8.13 -19.80
C GLY A 148 13.82 -6.74 -20.30
N GLY A 149 13.16 -6.24 -21.34
CA GLY A 149 13.37 -4.87 -21.84
C GLY A 149 12.84 -3.81 -20.86
N THR A 150 11.59 -3.93 -20.42
CA THR A 150 10.94 -2.98 -19.51
C THR A 150 11.62 -2.92 -18.15
N GLY A 151 12.11 -4.06 -17.64
CA GLY A 151 12.85 -4.16 -16.39
C GLY A 151 14.14 -3.34 -16.41
N LEU A 152 14.83 -3.23 -17.55
CA LEU A 152 16.00 -2.36 -17.67
C LEU A 152 15.63 -0.89 -17.47
N GLU A 153 14.49 -0.45 -18.01
CA GLU A 153 14.02 0.92 -17.86
C GLU A 153 13.54 1.25 -16.44
N ASN A 154 12.96 0.28 -15.72
CA ASN A 154 12.40 0.49 -14.38
C ASN A 154 13.40 1.14 -13.42
N HIS A 155 14.63 0.62 -13.40
CA HIS A 155 15.60 0.91 -12.35
C HIS A 155 16.52 2.09 -12.65
N THR A 156 16.37 2.75 -13.81
CA THR A 156 17.17 3.92 -14.22
C THR A 156 16.47 5.26 -13.96
N LYS A 157 15.20 5.22 -13.51
CA LYS A 157 14.31 6.38 -13.54
C LYS A 157 13.49 6.62 -12.28
N TYR A 158 13.89 6.09 -11.12
CA TYR A 158 13.20 6.32 -9.84
C TYR A 158 12.97 7.81 -9.53
N GLN A 159 13.83 8.69 -10.05
CA GLN A 159 13.76 10.14 -9.91
C GLN A 159 12.57 10.81 -10.62
N GLU A 160 11.95 10.16 -11.61
CA GLU A 160 11.03 10.80 -12.57
C GLU A 160 9.69 11.28 -11.99
N THR A 161 9.39 10.88 -10.75
CA THR A 161 8.13 11.19 -10.05
C THR A 161 8.36 11.60 -8.59
N ILE A 162 9.62 11.82 -8.16
CA ILE A 162 9.89 12.32 -6.80
C ILE A 162 9.26 13.70 -6.63
N TYR A 163 9.53 14.58 -7.60
CA TYR A 163 8.96 15.92 -7.68
C TYR A 163 8.27 16.13 -9.01
N LEU A 164 7.12 16.80 -8.99
CA LEU A 164 6.47 17.34 -10.17
C LEU A 164 6.21 18.83 -9.94
N ARG A 165 6.09 19.64 -11.00
CA ARG A 165 5.90 21.09 -10.87
C ARG A 165 4.75 21.58 -11.73
N ALA A 166 4.09 22.65 -11.29
CA ALA A 166 3.12 23.34 -12.11
C ALA A 166 3.79 23.92 -13.37
N ALA A 167 3.03 24.02 -14.47
CA ALA A 167 3.53 24.48 -15.77
C ALA A 167 4.02 25.94 -15.70
N ASP A 168 3.35 26.78 -14.91
CA ASP A 168 3.68 28.19 -14.65
C ASP A 168 4.76 28.38 -13.57
N HIS A 169 5.34 27.28 -13.06
CA HIS A 169 6.34 27.28 -12.00
C HIS A 169 5.87 27.88 -10.66
N SER A 170 4.56 27.98 -10.43
CA SER A 170 3.99 28.47 -9.17
C SER A 170 4.16 27.47 -8.03
N ALA A 171 4.12 26.17 -8.33
CA ALA A 171 4.06 25.10 -7.34
C ALA A 171 5.05 23.95 -7.61
N LEU A 172 5.53 23.35 -6.52
CA LEU A 172 6.32 22.13 -6.48
C LEU A 172 5.59 21.07 -5.64
N TYR A 173 5.33 19.92 -6.25
CA TYR A 173 4.71 18.75 -5.62
C TYR A 173 5.80 17.78 -5.19
N VAL A 174 5.88 17.50 -3.89
CA VAL A 174 6.73 16.46 -3.30
C VAL A 174 5.89 15.19 -3.18
N ASN A 175 6.09 14.28 -4.14
CA ASN A 175 5.24 13.12 -4.33
C ASN A 175 5.80 11.86 -3.68
N LEU A 176 7.12 11.64 -3.77
CA LEU A 176 7.77 10.48 -3.17
C LEU A 176 8.84 10.92 -2.18
N PHE A 177 8.94 10.21 -1.06
CA PHE A 177 9.98 10.42 -0.07
C PHE A 177 11.21 9.59 -0.43
N VAL A 178 12.10 10.17 -1.25
CA VAL A 178 13.30 9.49 -1.76
C VAL A 178 14.48 10.45 -1.68
N GLY A 179 15.59 9.97 -1.12
CA GLY A 179 16.84 10.71 -1.03
C GLY A 179 17.26 11.24 -2.41
N SER A 180 17.34 12.56 -2.58
CA SER A 180 17.48 13.18 -3.91
C SER A 180 17.93 14.63 -3.86
N VAL A 181 18.43 15.13 -4.99
CA VAL A 181 18.71 16.56 -5.22
C VAL A 181 18.00 16.98 -6.50
N LEU A 182 17.00 17.85 -6.36
CA LEU A 182 16.34 18.52 -7.48
C LEU A 182 17.05 19.84 -7.75
N ARG A 183 17.50 20.05 -8.99
CA ARG A 183 17.92 21.36 -9.49
C ARG A 183 16.79 21.97 -10.29
N TRP A 184 16.16 23.01 -9.75
CA TRP A 184 15.05 23.72 -10.37
C TRP A 184 15.53 25.03 -11.00
N THR A 185 16.13 24.91 -12.19
CA THR A 185 16.81 26.00 -12.90
C THR A 185 15.91 27.21 -13.13
N GLU A 186 14.65 27.00 -13.50
CA GLU A 186 13.70 28.07 -13.82
C GLU A 186 13.34 28.96 -12.61
N LYS A 187 13.56 28.47 -11.39
CA LYS A 187 13.40 29.24 -10.15
C LYS A 187 14.72 29.59 -9.48
N GLY A 188 15.85 29.14 -10.03
CA GLY A 188 17.17 29.30 -9.39
C GLY A 188 17.28 28.61 -8.03
N VAL A 189 16.56 27.51 -7.81
CA VAL A 189 16.47 26.81 -6.52
C VAL A 189 16.98 25.38 -6.62
N THR A 190 17.63 24.90 -5.57
CA THR A 190 17.91 23.48 -5.35
C THR A 190 17.09 22.95 -4.18
N VAL A 191 16.55 21.74 -4.29
CA VAL A 191 15.86 21.05 -3.18
C VAL A 191 16.59 19.75 -2.90
N THR A 192 17.21 19.65 -1.73
CA THR A 192 17.86 18.42 -1.27
C THR A 192 16.93 17.70 -0.31
N GLN A 193 16.56 16.47 -0.63
CA GLN A 193 15.77 15.60 0.25
C GLN A 193 16.67 14.55 0.88
N ALA A 194 16.74 14.56 2.21
CA ALA A 194 17.47 13.59 3.00
C ALA A 194 16.49 12.67 3.75
N THR A 195 16.54 11.38 3.44
CA THR A 195 15.70 10.35 4.06
C THR A 195 16.27 8.97 3.77
N ASP A 196 15.97 8.00 4.65
CA ASP A 196 16.14 6.57 4.39
C ASP A 196 14.78 5.87 4.18
N PHE A 197 13.74 6.60 3.81
CA PHE A 197 12.43 6.03 3.50
C PHE A 197 12.53 4.98 2.38
N PRO A 198 11.83 3.84 2.46
CA PRO A 198 10.83 3.48 3.48
C PRO A 198 11.41 2.79 4.72
N ARG A 199 12.73 2.76 4.96
CA ARG A 199 13.32 2.24 6.20
C ARG A 199 13.23 3.24 7.36
N ALA A 200 13.17 4.53 7.04
CA ALA A 200 12.85 5.61 7.97
C ALA A 200 11.43 6.17 7.74
N GLN A 201 10.88 6.81 8.76
CA GLN A 201 9.54 7.42 8.77
C GLN A 201 9.61 8.96 8.75
N GLU A 202 10.77 9.51 8.38
CA GLU A 202 11.02 10.95 8.32
C GLU A 202 11.73 11.34 7.03
N SER A 203 11.49 12.55 6.54
CA SER A 203 12.17 13.15 5.40
C SER A 203 12.43 14.62 5.67
N THR A 204 13.61 15.12 5.31
CA THR A 204 13.94 16.55 5.43
C THR A 204 14.28 17.11 4.06
N LEU A 205 13.60 18.19 3.68
CA LEU A 205 13.93 18.99 2.50
C LEU A 205 14.75 20.20 2.96
N THR A 206 15.85 20.49 2.28
CA THR A 206 16.63 21.71 2.44
C THR A 206 16.58 22.49 1.14
N ILE A 207 16.19 23.75 1.21
CA ILE A 207 16.11 24.66 0.07
C ILE A 207 17.44 25.40 -0.08
N GLY A 208 18.01 25.36 -1.28
CA GLY A 208 19.11 26.22 -1.70
C GLY A 208 18.62 27.28 -2.68
N GLY A 209 19.08 28.51 -2.56
CA GLY A 209 18.62 29.67 -3.34
C GLY A 209 17.39 30.36 -2.75
N THR A 210 16.80 31.31 -3.48
CA THR A 210 15.69 32.14 -2.99
C THR A 210 14.62 32.31 -4.07
N ALA A 211 13.39 31.88 -3.78
CA ALA A 211 12.26 32.02 -4.70
C ALA A 211 10.91 31.90 -3.96
N ALA A 212 9.85 32.50 -4.52
CA ALA A 212 8.47 32.25 -4.09
C ALA A 212 7.89 31.04 -4.82
N PHE A 213 7.36 30.06 -4.10
CA PHE A 213 6.54 28.99 -4.68
C PHE A 213 5.75 28.24 -3.61
N ASP A 214 4.69 27.58 -4.04
CA ASP A 214 3.87 26.69 -3.23
C ASP A 214 4.51 25.30 -3.16
N LEU A 215 4.80 24.83 -1.94
CA LEU A 215 5.26 23.48 -1.72
C LEU A 215 4.07 22.59 -1.31
N HIS A 216 3.70 21.65 -2.17
CA HIS A 216 2.66 20.66 -1.91
C HIS A 216 3.31 19.36 -1.46
N VAL A 217 3.22 19.03 -0.17
CA VAL A 217 3.77 17.77 0.35
C VAL A 217 2.65 16.73 0.44
N ARG A 218 2.81 15.60 -0.28
CA ARG A 218 1.79 14.54 -0.28
C ARG A 218 1.62 13.95 1.12
N ILE A 219 0.38 13.85 1.58
CA ILE A 219 -0.02 13.03 2.72
C ILE A 219 -0.54 11.71 2.15
N PRO A 220 0.22 10.59 2.26
CA PRO A 220 -0.23 9.31 1.73
C PRO A 220 -1.57 8.87 2.33
N GLN A 221 -2.38 8.13 1.57
CA GLN A 221 -3.71 7.69 2.04
C GLN A 221 -3.62 6.79 3.28
N TRP A 222 -2.52 6.05 3.41
CA TRP A 222 -2.27 5.17 4.55
C TRP A 222 -1.72 5.89 5.79
N ALA A 223 -1.30 7.15 5.68
CA ALA A 223 -0.56 7.82 6.75
C ALA A 223 -1.49 8.27 7.89
N THR A 224 -1.11 7.90 9.11
CA THR A 224 -1.77 8.34 10.34
C THR A 224 -0.76 9.10 11.19
N GLY A 225 -1.11 10.30 11.65
CA GLY A 225 -0.21 11.14 12.47
C GLY A 225 0.88 11.86 11.66
N PHE A 226 0.63 12.15 10.37
CA PHE A 226 1.52 12.97 9.54
C PHE A 226 1.82 14.32 10.19
N ARG A 227 3.08 14.74 10.18
CA ARG A 227 3.52 16.05 10.67
C ARG A 227 4.52 16.72 9.74
N LEU A 228 4.47 18.04 9.71
CA LEU A 228 5.35 18.86 8.89
C LEU A 228 5.78 20.11 9.67
N TRP A 229 7.07 20.41 9.64
CA TRP A 229 7.65 21.61 10.23
C TRP A 229 8.40 22.39 9.15
N VAL A 230 8.27 23.72 9.19
CA VAL A 230 9.08 24.62 8.37
C VAL A 230 9.94 25.45 9.30
N ASN A 231 11.27 25.36 9.16
CA ASN A 231 12.24 26.01 10.06
C ASN A 231 11.95 25.78 11.55
N GLY A 232 11.61 24.54 11.90
CA GLY A 232 11.29 24.14 13.27
C GLY A 232 9.86 24.45 13.75
N VAL A 233 9.07 25.21 12.99
CA VAL A 233 7.69 25.55 13.35
C VAL A 233 6.71 24.54 12.74
N GLU A 234 5.95 23.84 13.58
CA GLU A 234 4.95 22.86 13.12
C GLU A 234 3.84 23.58 12.35
N GLN A 235 3.53 23.12 11.14
CA GLN A 235 2.50 23.73 10.30
C GLN A 235 1.12 23.25 10.71
N THR A 236 0.25 24.14 11.15
CA THR A 236 -1.13 23.81 11.54
C THR A 236 -2.06 23.71 10.33
N GLY A 237 -3.08 22.85 10.40
CA GLY A 237 -4.12 22.76 9.37
C GLY A 237 -4.70 21.35 9.26
N PRO A 238 -5.77 21.16 8.47
CA PRO A 238 -6.31 19.85 8.16
C PRO A 238 -5.24 18.98 7.48
N ARG A 239 -5.08 17.74 7.94
CA ARG A 239 -4.17 16.75 7.35
C ARG A 239 -4.92 15.47 6.97
N PRO A 240 -6.01 15.55 6.18
CA PRO A 240 -6.72 14.36 5.76
C PRO A 240 -5.79 13.45 4.92
N PRO A 241 -5.75 12.13 5.18
CA PRO A 241 -4.99 11.21 4.35
C PRO A 241 -5.40 11.27 2.87
N GLY A 242 -4.45 11.09 1.97
CA GLY A 242 -4.71 11.14 0.52
C GLY A 242 -4.91 12.57 -0.01
N THR A 243 -4.23 13.54 0.58
CA THR A 243 -4.25 14.95 0.14
C THR A 243 -2.85 15.54 0.05
N TYR A 244 -2.72 16.83 -0.26
CA TYR A 244 -1.48 17.58 -0.12
C TYR A 244 -1.58 18.58 1.03
N LEU A 245 -0.53 18.67 1.84
CA LEU A 245 -0.36 19.79 2.75
C LEU A 245 0.41 20.90 2.03
N LEU A 246 -0.20 22.08 1.97
CA LEU A 246 0.37 23.27 1.36
C LEU A 246 1.27 24.02 2.35
N ALA A 247 2.49 24.35 1.91
CA ALA A 247 3.37 25.29 2.57
C ALA A 247 3.86 26.33 1.55
N GLY A 248 3.05 27.37 1.30
CA GLY A 248 3.39 28.46 0.39
C GLY A 248 4.15 29.60 1.09
N ARG A 249 5.30 30.00 0.55
CA ARG A 249 6.09 31.12 1.08
C ARG A 249 7.16 31.62 0.10
N GLN A 250 7.79 32.73 0.47
CA GLN A 250 9.12 33.09 -0.02
C GLN A 250 10.14 32.17 0.67
N TRP A 251 10.72 31.25 -0.08
CA TRP A 251 11.79 30.39 0.38
C TRP A 251 13.12 31.10 0.32
N ARG A 252 13.98 30.84 1.31
CA ARG A 252 15.34 31.36 1.40
C ARG A 252 16.34 30.22 1.47
N ASP A 253 17.59 30.57 1.17
CA ASP A 253 18.69 29.62 1.27
C ASP A 253 18.81 29.09 2.70
N GLY A 254 18.88 27.78 2.84
CA GLY A 254 18.91 27.09 4.12
C GLY A 254 17.57 26.85 4.79
N ASP A 255 16.44 27.30 4.22
CA ASP A 255 15.12 26.93 4.74
C ASP A 255 14.95 25.39 4.73
N THR A 256 14.34 24.86 5.80
CA THR A 256 14.15 23.42 5.99
C THR A 256 12.68 23.06 6.14
N VAL A 257 12.30 21.94 5.54
CA VAL A 257 10.99 21.30 5.70
C VAL A 257 11.19 19.90 6.24
N ARG A 258 10.91 19.70 7.52
CA ARG A 258 10.95 18.36 8.14
C ARG A 258 9.57 17.73 8.05
N ILE A 259 9.51 16.47 7.67
CA ILE A 259 8.30 15.70 7.46
C ILE A 259 8.41 14.42 8.29
N ALA A 260 7.39 14.09 9.07
CA ALA A 260 7.25 12.81 9.75
C ALA A 260 5.98 12.10 9.24
N VAL A 261 6.13 10.84 8.81
CA VAL A 261 5.08 10.00 8.24
C VAL A 261 5.02 8.67 9.00
N PRO A 262 4.48 8.65 10.24
CA PRO A 262 4.53 7.45 11.07
C PRO A 262 3.88 6.24 10.39
N PHE A 263 4.52 5.08 10.48
CA PHE A 263 4.01 3.84 9.90
C PHE A 263 3.14 3.11 10.92
N THR A 264 1.99 2.66 10.45
CA THR A 264 1.14 1.70 11.15
C THR A 264 1.03 0.43 10.34
N THR A 265 0.89 -0.70 11.04
CA THR A 265 0.63 -1.99 10.42
C THR A 265 -0.87 -2.21 10.32
N ARG A 266 -1.34 -2.59 9.14
CA ARG A 266 -2.74 -2.87 8.84
C ARG A 266 -2.87 -4.12 7.98
N SER A 267 -4.06 -4.68 7.91
CA SER A 267 -4.40 -5.65 6.88
C SER A 267 -5.34 -5.03 5.83
N GLU A 268 -5.18 -5.45 4.58
CA GLU A 268 -6.04 -5.08 3.45
C GLU A 268 -6.71 -6.35 2.93
N SER A 269 -8.03 -6.44 3.03
CA SER A 269 -8.81 -7.56 2.50
C SER A 269 -8.87 -7.50 0.97
N THR A 270 -8.92 -8.66 0.32
CA THR A 270 -9.31 -8.69 -1.10
C THR A 270 -10.80 -8.33 -1.23
N VAL A 271 -11.16 -7.77 -2.39
CA VAL A 271 -12.51 -7.22 -2.58
C VAL A 271 -13.58 -8.30 -2.72
N ASP A 272 -13.18 -9.50 -3.14
CA ASP A 272 -14.02 -10.70 -3.30
C ASP A 272 -14.07 -11.58 -2.04
N ARG A 273 -13.06 -11.50 -1.17
CA ARG A 273 -12.94 -12.37 0.01
C ARG A 273 -12.33 -11.64 1.21
N ALA A 274 -13.20 -11.24 2.13
CA ALA A 274 -12.81 -10.55 3.37
C ALA A 274 -11.87 -11.37 4.27
N ASP A 275 -11.83 -12.70 4.12
CA ASP A 275 -10.92 -13.57 4.85
C ASP A 275 -9.53 -13.69 4.21
N VAL A 276 -9.34 -13.26 2.96
CA VAL A 276 -8.01 -13.25 2.31
C VAL A 276 -7.44 -11.85 2.41
N GLN A 277 -6.32 -11.70 3.11
CA GLN A 277 -5.79 -10.39 3.47
C GLN A 277 -4.29 -10.28 3.21
N ALA A 278 -3.86 -9.10 2.78
CA ALA A 278 -2.46 -8.69 2.71
C ALA A 278 -2.10 -7.87 3.95
N ILE A 279 -0.86 -7.98 4.46
CA ILE A 279 -0.40 -7.22 5.62
C ILE A 279 0.55 -6.11 5.16
N ARG A 280 0.30 -4.86 5.54
CA ARG A 280 1.12 -3.70 5.14
C ARG A 280 1.61 -2.93 6.36
N HIS A 281 2.82 -2.40 6.29
CA HIS A 281 3.40 -1.48 7.27
C HIS A 281 3.77 -0.17 6.55
N GLY A 282 3.00 0.89 6.80
CA GLY A 282 3.10 2.12 6.00
C GLY A 282 2.84 1.85 4.50
N PRO A 283 3.76 2.22 3.58
CA PRO A 283 3.65 1.95 2.14
C PRO A 283 4.12 0.53 1.77
N VAL A 284 4.70 -0.22 2.71
CA VAL A 284 5.39 -1.50 2.46
C VAL A 284 4.43 -2.68 2.65
N LEU A 285 4.32 -3.53 1.64
CA LEU A 285 3.68 -4.83 1.72
C LEU A 285 4.64 -5.84 2.36
N LEU A 286 4.15 -6.58 3.34
CA LEU A 286 4.89 -7.61 4.03
C LEU A 286 4.53 -8.99 3.48
N GLY A 287 5.55 -9.75 3.06
CA GLY A 287 5.43 -11.16 2.70
C GLY A 287 5.74 -12.06 3.89
N ALA A 288 4.89 -13.06 4.14
CA ALA A 288 5.16 -14.07 5.15
C ALA A 288 6.09 -15.15 4.59
N VAL A 289 7.23 -15.37 5.25
CA VAL A 289 8.25 -16.33 4.80
C VAL A 289 7.80 -17.75 5.06
N SER A 290 7.46 -18.48 4.00
CA SER A 290 7.15 -19.91 4.02
C SER A 290 7.17 -20.44 2.60
N SER A 291 7.44 -21.74 2.44
CA SER A 291 7.34 -22.48 1.17
C SER A 291 6.06 -23.30 1.05
N THR A 292 5.14 -23.19 2.01
CA THR A 292 3.84 -23.88 1.96
C THR A 292 3.01 -23.41 0.78
N THR A 293 2.43 -24.33 0.02
CA THR A 293 1.72 -24.01 -1.23
C THR A 293 0.23 -23.63 -1.04
N GLY A 294 -0.30 -23.74 0.17
CA GLY A 294 -1.64 -23.29 0.54
C GLY A 294 -1.64 -21.95 1.27
N LEU A 295 -2.78 -21.24 1.28
CA LEU A 295 -2.91 -20.03 2.11
C LEU A 295 -2.66 -20.36 3.57
N LEU A 296 -1.82 -19.55 4.22
CA LEU A 296 -1.53 -19.67 5.64
C LEU A 296 -2.67 -19.08 6.46
N ASN A 297 -3.05 -19.77 7.54
CA ASN A 297 -4.03 -19.26 8.49
C ASN A 297 -3.35 -18.32 9.49
N PHE A 298 -3.84 -17.09 9.57
CA PHE A 298 -3.33 -16.05 10.46
C PHE A 298 -4.43 -15.58 11.41
N SER A 299 -4.11 -15.48 12.69
CA SER A 299 -4.88 -14.68 13.64
C SER A 299 -4.27 -13.29 13.67
N LEU A 300 -5.07 -12.29 13.31
CA LEU A 300 -4.68 -10.88 13.22
C LEU A 300 -5.32 -10.06 14.33
N TYR A 301 -6.56 -10.38 14.73
CA TYR A 301 -7.33 -9.61 15.71
C TYR A 301 -6.83 -9.75 17.14
N ALA A 302 -6.12 -10.84 17.46
CA ALA A 302 -5.37 -10.94 18.71
C ALA A 302 -4.32 -9.82 18.88
N ASN A 303 -3.89 -9.19 17.78
CA ASN A 303 -2.87 -8.15 17.79
C ASN A 303 -3.43 -6.75 17.49
N VAL A 304 -4.74 -6.59 17.28
CA VAL A 304 -5.33 -5.28 16.97
C VAL A 304 -5.43 -4.41 18.23
N LYS A 305 -5.08 -3.13 18.09
CA LYS A 305 -5.16 -2.11 19.14
C LYS A 305 -6.40 -1.23 18.96
N LEU A 306 -6.71 -0.41 19.97
CA LEU A 306 -7.86 0.51 19.93
C LEU A 306 -7.82 1.45 18.72
N ASP A 307 -6.64 1.86 18.27
CA ASP A 307 -6.45 2.71 17.08
C ASP A 307 -6.61 1.95 15.75
N GLY A 308 -6.95 0.65 15.80
CA GLY A 308 -7.16 -0.22 14.64
C GLY A 308 -5.88 -0.79 14.03
N ARG A 309 -4.69 -0.41 14.51
CA ARG A 309 -3.44 -0.98 13.99
C ARG A 309 -3.21 -2.38 14.54
N ILE A 310 -2.48 -3.18 13.77
CA ILE A 310 -2.02 -4.51 14.18
C ILE A 310 -0.63 -4.35 14.82
N ALA A 311 -0.49 -4.60 16.11
CA ALA A 311 0.80 -4.55 16.80
C ALA A 311 1.54 -5.88 16.62
N LEU A 312 2.51 -5.90 15.71
CA LEU A 312 3.36 -7.07 15.47
C LEU A 312 4.73 -6.88 16.14
N PRO A 313 5.28 -7.90 16.82
CA PRO A 313 6.63 -7.84 17.37
C PRO A 313 7.67 -7.58 16.27
N PRO A 314 8.55 -6.57 16.41
CA PRO A 314 9.58 -6.28 15.42
C PRO A 314 10.73 -7.28 15.49
N VAL A 315 11.43 -7.47 14.38
CA VAL A 315 12.70 -8.21 14.33
C VAL A 315 13.85 -7.24 14.56
N ALA A 316 14.62 -7.45 15.64
CA ALA A 316 15.75 -6.60 16.00
C ALA A 316 16.76 -6.49 14.83
N GLY A 317 17.22 -5.25 14.56
CA GLY A 317 18.19 -4.96 13.49
C GLY A 317 17.65 -5.10 12.06
N ALA A 318 16.35 -5.37 11.87
CA ALA A 318 15.75 -5.57 10.55
C ALA A 318 14.58 -4.57 10.32
N PRO A 319 14.83 -3.44 9.64
CA PRO A 319 13.79 -2.43 9.38
C PRO A 319 12.56 -3.02 8.69
N ASN A 320 11.38 -2.67 9.18
CA ASN A 320 10.08 -3.10 8.67
C ASN A 320 9.88 -4.64 8.66
N GLN A 321 10.57 -5.38 9.51
CA GLN A 321 10.39 -6.82 9.65
C GLN A 321 9.78 -7.16 10.99
N PHE A 322 8.88 -8.14 10.97
CA PHE A 322 8.07 -8.51 12.13
C PHE A 322 7.96 -10.03 12.25
N THR A 323 7.45 -10.50 13.39
CA THR A 323 7.02 -11.89 13.56
C THR A 323 5.51 -11.96 13.79
N SER A 324 4.88 -12.98 13.22
CA SER A 324 3.47 -13.30 13.48
C SER A 324 3.24 -14.76 13.16
N ASN A 325 2.42 -15.46 13.95
CA ASN A 325 2.05 -16.85 13.71
C ASN A 325 3.26 -17.80 13.53
N GLY A 326 4.35 -17.53 14.25
CA GLY A 326 5.59 -18.31 14.16
C GLY A 326 6.42 -18.05 12.89
N LEU A 327 6.02 -17.08 12.06
CA LEU A 327 6.68 -16.77 10.79
C LEU A 327 7.26 -15.36 10.81
N ARG A 328 8.30 -15.17 9.99
CA ARG A 328 8.87 -13.85 9.71
C ARG A 328 8.05 -13.17 8.62
N LEU A 329 7.66 -11.93 8.87
CA LEU A 329 7.07 -11.02 7.89
C LEU A 329 8.13 -10.02 7.47
N ARG A 330 8.35 -9.87 6.16
CA ARG A 330 9.42 -9.02 5.62
C ARG A 330 8.94 -8.19 4.42
N PRO A 331 9.55 -7.02 4.17
CA PRO A 331 9.22 -6.20 3.02
C PRO A 331 9.32 -6.96 1.71
N LEU A 332 8.30 -6.79 0.87
CA LEU A 332 8.29 -7.41 -0.45
C LEU A 332 9.38 -6.83 -1.36
N TYR A 333 9.78 -5.58 -1.18
CA TYR A 333 10.79 -4.94 -2.02
C TYR A 333 12.18 -5.57 -1.95
N LEU A 334 12.43 -6.46 -0.98
CA LEU A 334 13.68 -7.22 -0.92
C LEU A 334 13.73 -8.17 -2.12
N GLY A 335 14.58 -7.83 -3.09
CA GLY A 335 14.75 -8.52 -4.36
C GLY A 335 15.55 -9.81 -4.24
N ASP A 336 14.98 -10.84 -3.63
CA ASP A 336 15.60 -12.16 -3.53
C ASP A 336 14.63 -13.30 -3.89
N THR A 337 15.10 -14.53 -3.74
CA THR A 337 14.39 -15.77 -4.06
C THR A 337 13.74 -16.43 -2.83
N GLN A 338 13.48 -15.66 -1.76
CA GLN A 338 12.81 -16.20 -0.58
C GLN A 338 11.34 -16.52 -0.89
N ALA A 339 10.95 -17.76 -0.61
CA ALA A 339 9.57 -18.19 -0.71
C ALA A 339 8.69 -17.38 0.25
N HIS A 340 7.56 -16.87 -0.24
CA HIS A 340 6.69 -16.01 0.55
C HIS A 340 5.21 -16.10 0.18
N HIS A 341 4.39 -15.57 1.07
CA HIS A 341 2.96 -15.36 0.88
C HIS A 341 2.65 -13.87 0.94
N LEU A 342 2.07 -13.32 -0.13
CA LEU A 342 1.56 -11.95 -0.16
C LEU A 342 0.20 -11.79 0.51
N TYR A 343 -0.53 -12.90 0.52
CA TYR A 343 -1.87 -13.00 1.10
C TYR A 343 -1.91 -14.17 2.07
N VAL A 344 -2.61 -13.95 3.17
CA VAL A 344 -2.90 -14.95 4.20
C VAL A 344 -4.41 -15.10 4.32
N ARG A 345 -4.87 -16.24 4.83
CA ARG A 345 -6.25 -16.41 5.24
C ARG A 345 -6.36 -15.98 6.70
N ARG A 346 -7.08 -14.91 6.99
CA ARG A 346 -7.46 -14.57 8.36
C ARG A 346 -8.36 -15.66 8.90
N ASN A 347 -7.96 -16.25 10.02
CA ASN A 347 -8.66 -17.33 10.69
C ASN A 347 -8.71 -17.04 12.19
N GLU A 348 -9.90 -16.70 12.67
CA GLU A 348 -10.17 -16.37 14.06
C GLU A 348 -11.23 -17.36 14.57
N PRO A 349 -10.85 -18.56 15.06
CA PRO A 349 -11.82 -19.59 15.43
C PRO A 349 -12.69 -19.17 16.62
N THR A 350 -12.16 -18.31 17.49
CA THR A 350 -12.78 -17.85 18.74
C THR A 350 -12.73 -16.33 18.84
N VAL A 351 -13.71 -15.72 19.52
CA VAL A 351 -13.72 -14.29 19.81
C VAL A 351 -12.59 -13.95 20.79
N VAL A 352 -11.63 -13.16 20.31
CA VAL A 352 -10.39 -12.79 20.99
C VAL A 352 -10.17 -11.27 20.95
N PHE A 353 -9.68 -10.72 22.05
CA PHE A 353 -9.25 -9.32 22.18
C PHE A 353 -7.90 -9.28 22.89
N GLY A 354 -6.83 -8.94 22.16
CA GLY A 354 -5.49 -9.05 22.73
C GLY A 354 -5.16 -10.50 23.07
N THR A 355 -4.68 -10.72 24.30
CA THR A 355 -4.43 -12.07 24.84
C THR A 355 -5.67 -12.72 25.45
N ARG A 356 -6.80 -11.99 25.51
CA ARG A 356 -8.04 -12.45 26.15
C ARG A 356 -8.89 -13.25 25.16
N ASN A 357 -8.93 -14.57 25.36
CA ASN A 357 -9.83 -15.45 24.63
C ASN A 357 -11.13 -15.67 25.42
N SER A 358 -12.28 -15.43 24.79
CA SER A 358 -13.59 -15.64 25.42
C SER A 358 -14.04 -17.11 25.47
N GLY A 359 -13.41 -18.00 24.70
CA GLY A 359 -13.85 -19.38 24.47
C GLY A 359 -15.05 -19.51 23.54
N VAL A 360 -15.62 -18.38 23.08
CA VAL A 360 -16.82 -18.35 22.23
C VAL A 360 -16.42 -18.41 20.76
N PRO A 361 -17.04 -19.27 19.92
CA PRO A 361 -16.77 -19.29 18.50
C PRO A 361 -17.06 -17.95 17.81
N ASN A 362 -16.17 -17.52 16.92
CA ASN A 362 -16.38 -16.29 16.13
C ASN A 362 -17.33 -16.55 14.96
N ARG A 363 -18.64 -16.42 15.20
CA ARG A 363 -19.67 -16.71 14.20
C ARG A 363 -19.99 -15.49 13.34
N GLU A 364 -20.15 -15.73 12.04
CA GLU A 364 -20.60 -14.74 11.05
C GLU A 364 -19.84 -13.39 11.06
N GLY A 365 -18.52 -13.41 11.28
CA GLY A 365 -17.73 -12.18 11.28
C GLY A 365 -18.01 -11.27 12.47
N PHE A 366 -18.33 -11.83 13.64
CA PHE A 366 -18.52 -11.05 14.88
C PHE A 366 -17.35 -10.07 15.13
N LEU A 367 -16.11 -10.55 15.06
CA LEU A 367 -14.94 -9.69 15.25
C LEU A 367 -14.81 -8.63 14.16
N ASP A 368 -15.22 -8.93 12.93
CA ASP A 368 -15.20 -7.98 11.80
C ASP A 368 -16.16 -6.82 12.10
N ALA A 369 -17.36 -7.12 12.62
CA ALA A 369 -18.35 -6.12 13.02
C ALA A 369 -17.90 -5.27 14.23
N VAL A 370 -17.11 -5.82 15.15
CA VAL A 370 -16.50 -5.05 16.23
C VAL A 370 -15.45 -4.10 15.66
N TRP A 371 -14.47 -4.63 14.92
CA TRP A 371 -13.31 -3.86 14.46
C TRP A 371 -13.62 -2.91 13.29
N ALA A 372 -14.74 -3.08 12.59
CA ALA A 372 -15.23 -2.11 11.59
C ALA A 372 -15.48 -0.71 12.17
N ARG A 373 -15.58 -0.56 13.50
CA ARG A 373 -15.76 0.73 14.18
C ARG A 373 -14.46 1.37 14.65
N ALA A 374 -13.32 0.68 14.54
CA ALA A 374 -12.03 1.26 14.86
C ALA A 374 -11.69 2.44 13.93
N PRO A 375 -10.93 3.46 14.39
CA PRO A 375 -10.33 3.57 15.72
C PRO A 375 -11.34 3.93 16.83
N PHE A 376 -11.08 3.46 18.05
CA PHE A 376 -11.83 3.81 19.26
C PHE A 376 -11.11 4.91 20.04
N ALA A 377 -11.87 5.86 20.59
CA ALA A 377 -11.31 6.96 21.37
C ALA A 377 -10.66 6.48 22.68
N ASP A 378 -11.26 5.48 23.32
CA ASP A 378 -10.82 4.86 24.55
C ASP A 378 -11.35 3.42 24.67
N HIS A 379 -10.97 2.73 25.75
CA HIS A 379 -11.41 1.37 26.01
C HIS A 379 -12.91 1.25 26.33
N PRO A 380 -13.54 2.16 27.11
CA PRO A 380 -15.00 2.18 27.28
C PRO A 380 -15.79 2.24 25.96
N ALA A 381 -15.37 3.06 24.99
CA ALA A 381 -16.00 3.14 23.67
C ALA A 381 -15.89 1.80 22.90
N PHE A 382 -14.75 1.12 23.01
CA PHE A 382 -14.58 -0.23 22.47
C PHE A 382 -15.51 -1.24 23.14
N VAL A 383 -15.59 -1.27 24.47
CA VAL A 383 -16.48 -2.19 25.21
C VAL A 383 -17.95 -1.93 24.85
N ALA A 384 -18.35 -0.67 24.67
CA ALA A 384 -19.68 -0.31 24.22
C ALA A 384 -20.00 -0.88 22.82
N GLN A 385 -19.05 -0.82 21.89
CA GLN A 385 -19.19 -1.46 20.57
C GLN A 385 -19.35 -2.98 20.70
N VAL A 386 -18.53 -3.65 21.53
CA VAL A 386 -18.67 -5.10 21.77
C VAL A 386 -20.06 -5.42 22.35
N GLN A 387 -20.58 -4.59 23.26
CA GLN A 387 -21.94 -4.74 23.79
C GLN A 387 -23.02 -4.59 22.73
N GLN A 388 -22.88 -3.62 21.82
CA GLN A 388 -23.80 -3.44 20.71
C GLN A 388 -23.78 -4.67 19.78
N VAL A 389 -22.61 -5.14 19.37
CA VAL A 389 -22.48 -6.29 18.46
C VAL A 389 -22.97 -7.59 19.12
N THR A 390 -22.63 -7.84 20.39
CA THR A 390 -23.12 -9.04 21.11
C THR A 390 -24.64 -9.04 21.26
N THR A 391 -25.25 -7.87 21.49
CA THR A 391 -26.71 -7.73 21.57
C THR A 391 -27.36 -8.08 20.22
N THR A 392 -26.82 -7.56 19.12
CA THR A 392 -27.28 -7.89 17.76
C THR A 392 -27.12 -9.40 17.47
N TRP A 393 -25.97 -10.00 17.79
CA TRP A 393 -25.72 -11.42 17.52
C TRP A 393 -26.63 -12.32 18.36
N ARG A 394 -26.88 -11.97 19.63
CA ARG A 394 -27.83 -12.68 20.47
C ARG A 394 -29.25 -12.57 19.93
N GLY A 395 -29.68 -11.38 19.48
CA GLY A 395 -30.99 -11.19 18.86
C GLY A 395 -31.20 -12.03 17.59
N ARG A 396 -30.10 -12.39 16.90
CA ARG A 396 -30.09 -13.27 15.73
C ARG A 396 -29.92 -14.75 16.08
N GLY A 397 -29.83 -15.12 17.36
CA GLY A 397 -29.61 -16.50 17.81
C GLY A 397 -28.18 -17.02 17.60
N LEU A 398 -27.21 -16.14 17.30
CA LEU A 398 -25.81 -16.50 17.06
C LEU A 398 -24.96 -16.56 18.34
N LEU A 399 -25.49 -16.03 19.45
CA LEU A 399 -24.89 -16.08 20.78
C LEU A 399 -25.97 -16.39 21.83
N SER A 400 -25.64 -17.27 22.77
CA SER A 400 -26.38 -17.44 24.02
C SER A 400 -26.08 -16.30 25.01
N ALA A 401 -26.90 -16.18 26.07
CA ALA A 401 -26.65 -15.22 27.15
C ALA A 401 -25.33 -15.49 27.89
N ALA A 402 -24.96 -16.77 28.04
CA ALA A 402 -23.69 -17.17 28.64
C ALA A 402 -22.51 -16.76 27.75
N GLU A 403 -22.57 -17.05 26.44
CA GLU A 403 -21.53 -16.63 25.50
C GLU A 403 -21.39 -15.10 25.42
N GLN A 404 -22.50 -14.36 25.40
CA GLN A 404 -22.47 -12.89 25.47
C GLN A 404 -21.72 -12.40 26.71
N THR A 405 -21.97 -13.03 27.87
CA THR A 405 -21.29 -12.69 29.13
C THR A 405 -19.79 -12.97 29.06
N SER A 406 -19.39 -14.12 28.50
CA SER A 406 -17.97 -14.46 28.31
C SER A 406 -17.24 -13.48 27.39
N VAL A 407 -17.88 -13.10 26.27
CA VAL A 407 -17.31 -12.11 25.32
C VAL A 407 -17.12 -10.75 25.98
N LEU A 408 -18.13 -10.25 26.70
CA LEU A 408 -18.04 -8.96 27.39
C LEU A 408 -17.01 -8.97 28.53
N THR A 409 -16.87 -10.09 29.22
CA THR A 409 -15.84 -10.27 30.26
C THR A 409 -14.44 -10.21 29.65
N ALA A 410 -14.21 -10.91 28.53
CA ALA A 410 -12.94 -10.84 27.81
C ALA A 410 -12.63 -9.41 27.32
N ALA A 411 -13.62 -8.72 26.74
CA ALA A 411 -13.46 -7.36 26.24
C ALA A 411 -13.06 -6.36 27.36
N ARG A 412 -13.73 -6.44 28.52
CA ARG A 412 -13.42 -5.60 29.68
C ARG A 412 -12.03 -5.87 30.24
N ALA A 413 -11.60 -7.13 30.27
CA ALA A 413 -10.28 -7.53 30.75
C ALA A 413 -9.12 -7.24 29.77
N ALA A 414 -9.43 -6.89 28.52
CA ALA A 414 -8.44 -6.68 27.47
C ALA A 414 -7.82 -5.28 27.45
N GLU A 415 -8.22 -4.36 28.35
CA GLU A 415 -7.71 -2.98 28.36
C GLU A 415 -6.18 -2.86 28.27
N PRO A 416 -5.39 -3.61 29.08
CA PRO A 416 -3.92 -3.52 29.01
C PRO A 416 -3.36 -3.96 27.65
N ASP A 417 -4.05 -4.89 26.97
CA ASP A 417 -3.59 -5.48 25.73
C ASP A 417 -3.97 -4.62 24.52
N LEU A 418 -5.02 -3.81 24.60
CA LEU A 418 -5.55 -3.03 23.48
C LEU A 418 -5.02 -1.59 23.42
N ARG A 419 -4.39 -1.11 24.49
CA ARG A 419 -3.71 0.18 24.48
C ARG A 419 -2.64 0.19 23.37
N PRO A 420 -2.53 1.29 22.59
CA PRO A 420 -1.52 1.45 21.55
C PRO A 420 -0.11 1.15 22.09
#